data_AF-A0A914IP71-F1
#
_entry.id   AF-A0A914IP71-F1
#
_cell.length_a   1.000
_cell.length_b   1.000
_cell.length_c   1.000
_cell.angle_alpha   90.00
_cell.angle_beta   90.00
_cell.angle_gamma   90.00
#
_symmetry.space_group_name_H-M   'P 1'
#
loop_
_entity.id
_entity.type
_entity.pdbx_description
1 polymer ?
#
loop_
_entity_poly.entity_id
_entity_poly.type
_entity_poly.pdbx_seq_one_letter_code
_entity_poly.pdbx_strand_id
1 'polypeptide(L)'
;MEKFASRYLECNPTQNIFASADTAYVLSYAIILLTTDLHSPQVKKKMTKEQFMRSVSGINDQNDLPTEFVSEIYDDILNNEIKMKSGVAGKVKLNADIASVSYRQLKQFQNLELQSISQTAHALMEAATLAHVEFQTATHYEHAKPMFGILWRPCLATFSIGLQSSDDADIWKKCLEGFRFGIRVACVFHLTTERNAYIQALTRF
;
A
#
# COMPACT_ATOMS: atom_id res chain seq x y z
N MET A 1 1.64 -3.86 3.46
CA MET A 1 2.49 -3.93 4.67
C MET A 1 3.65 -2.94 4.65
N GLU A 2 4.29 -2.62 3.52
CA GLU A 2 5.40 -1.63 3.47
C GLU A 2 5.04 -0.27 4.10
N LYS A 3 3.87 0.29 3.75
CA LYS A 3 3.40 1.56 4.34
C LYS A 3 3.15 1.48 5.84
N PHE A 4 2.71 0.31 6.35
CA PHE A 4 2.58 0.10 7.78
C PHE A 4 3.95 0.12 8.45
N ALA A 5 4.91 -0.63 7.93
CA ALA A 5 6.25 -0.72 8.50
C ALA A 5 6.94 0.65 8.55
N SER A 6 6.94 1.41 7.44
CA SER A 6 7.50 2.77 7.44
C SER A 6 6.81 3.68 8.45
N ARG A 7 5.47 3.65 8.50
CA ARG A 7 4.70 4.50 9.42
C ARG A 7 4.90 4.10 10.88
N TYR A 8 5.07 2.81 11.16
CA TYR A 8 5.35 2.33 12.52
C TYR A 8 6.67 2.90 13.03
N LEU A 9 7.74 2.89 12.23
CA LEU A 9 9.01 3.49 12.63
C LEU A 9 8.90 5.01 12.84
N GLU A 10 8.19 5.71 11.95
CA GLU A 10 7.96 7.15 12.09
C GLU A 10 7.20 7.51 13.38
N CYS A 11 6.24 6.68 13.78
CA CYS A 11 5.43 6.89 14.98
C CYS A 11 6.12 6.45 16.27
N ASN A 12 7.11 5.55 16.20
CA ASN A 12 7.80 4.98 17.37
C ASN A 12 9.32 5.23 17.32
N PRO A 13 9.79 6.48 17.18
CA PRO A 13 11.20 6.79 16.99
C PRO A 13 12.08 6.46 18.22
N THR A 14 11.49 6.38 19.42
CA THR A 14 12.21 6.13 20.67
C THR A 14 12.39 4.66 21.01
N GLN A 15 11.70 3.74 20.32
CA GLN A 15 11.75 2.32 20.65
C GLN A 15 13.10 1.69 20.24
N ASN A 16 13.70 2.14 19.13
CA ASN A 16 14.97 1.66 18.59
C ASN A 16 15.12 0.12 18.54
N ILE A 17 13.99 -0.61 18.42
CA ILE A 17 13.95 -2.08 18.37
C ILE A 17 14.30 -2.58 16.95
N PHE A 18 13.88 -1.84 15.94
CA PHE A 18 14.06 -2.17 14.53
C PHE A 18 15.21 -1.35 13.94
N ALA A 19 16.20 -2.04 13.34
CA ALA A 19 17.30 -1.42 12.62
C ALA A 19 16.81 -0.76 11.32
N SER A 20 15.81 -1.36 10.66
CA SER A 20 15.24 -0.82 9.42
C SER A 20 13.73 -1.07 9.31
N ALA A 21 13.08 -0.35 8.38
CA ALA A 21 11.69 -0.59 8.03
C ALA A 21 11.50 -1.98 7.38
N ASP A 22 12.55 -2.57 6.81
CA ASP A 22 12.51 -3.93 6.25
C ASP A 22 12.37 -4.97 7.37
N THR A 23 13.07 -4.80 8.50
CA THR A 23 12.90 -5.67 9.68
C THR A 23 11.46 -5.64 10.21
N ALA A 24 10.88 -4.45 10.36
CA ALA A 24 9.49 -4.30 10.80
C ALA A 24 8.51 -4.93 9.81
N TYR A 25 8.78 -4.82 8.50
CA TYR A 25 7.99 -5.45 7.45
C TYR A 25 8.03 -6.98 7.53
N VAL A 26 9.23 -7.57 7.63
CA VAL A 26 9.43 -9.02 7.72
C VAL A 26 8.79 -9.58 8.99
N LEU A 27 8.98 -8.94 10.14
CA LEU A 27 8.35 -9.35 11.40
C LEU A 27 6.82 -9.30 11.30
N SER A 28 6.26 -8.24 10.71
CA SER A 28 4.80 -8.13 10.55
C SER A 28 4.22 -9.27 9.71
N TYR A 29 4.95 -9.72 8.69
CA TYR A 29 4.54 -10.86 7.87
C TYR A 29 4.65 -12.18 8.65
N ALA A 30 5.72 -12.36 9.43
CA ALA A 30 5.88 -13.50 10.32
C ALA A 30 4.74 -13.60 11.34
N ILE A 31 4.25 -12.47 11.86
CA ILE A 31 3.08 -12.39 12.75
C ILE A 31 1.79 -12.83 12.04
N ILE A 32 1.56 -12.39 10.80
CA ILE A 32 0.39 -12.81 9.99
C ILE A 32 0.42 -14.33 9.72
N LEU A 33 1.62 -14.88 9.48
CA LEU A 33 1.80 -16.31 9.31
C LEU A 33 1.56 -17.06 10.62
N LEU A 34 2.06 -16.53 11.74
CA LEU A 34 1.87 -17.10 13.07
C LEU A 34 0.39 -17.17 13.46
N THR A 35 -0.40 -16.11 13.22
CA THR A 35 -1.84 -16.17 13.53
C THR A 35 -2.55 -17.24 12.70
N THR A 36 -2.15 -17.44 11.44
CA THR A 36 -2.72 -18.50 10.59
C THR A 36 -2.30 -19.87 11.11
N ASP A 37 -1.02 -20.05 11.46
CA ASP A 37 -0.50 -21.30 12.00
C ASP A 37 -1.21 -21.68 13.30
N LEU A 38 -1.29 -20.76 14.27
CA LEU A 38 -1.87 -21.01 15.59
C LEU A 38 -3.39 -21.24 15.55
N HIS A 39 -4.14 -20.46 14.76
CA HIS A 39 -5.61 -20.45 14.82
C HIS A 39 -6.30 -21.26 13.71
N SER A 40 -5.62 -21.59 12.61
CA SER A 40 -6.25 -22.36 11.53
C SER A 40 -6.49 -23.82 11.93
N PRO A 41 -7.72 -24.36 11.82
CA PRO A 41 -8.01 -25.77 12.13
C PRO A 41 -7.36 -26.76 11.14
N GLN A 42 -6.85 -26.27 10.00
CA GLN A 42 -6.17 -27.11 9.00
C GLN A 42 -4.73 -27.46 9.39
N VAL A 43 -4.12 -26.67 10.29
CA VAL A 43 -2.75 -26.89 10.75
C VAL A 43 -2.79 -27.85 11.94
N LYS A 44 -2.32 -29.09 11.72
CA LYS A 44 -2.33 -30.14 12.75
C LYS A 44 -1.19 -29.99 13.77
N LYS A 45 -0.03 -29.51 13.33
CA LYS A 45 1.14 -29.30 14.16
C LYS A 45 1.44 -27.80 14.18
N LYS A 46 1.16 -27.17 15.32
CA LYS A 46 1.36 -25.76 15.55
C LYS A 46 2.83 -25.44 15.82
N MET A 47 3.29 -24.29 15.36
CA MET A 47 4.62 -23.77 15.62
C MET A 47 4.76 -23.42 17.10
N THR A 48 5.81 -23.92 17.76
CA THR A 48 6.10 -23.57 19.16
C THR A 48 6.74 -22.18 19.25
N LYS A 49 6.74 -21.59 20.45
CA LYS A 49 7.37 -20.29 20.70
C LYS A 49 8.86 -20.30 20.30
N GLU A 50 9.58 -21.37 20.64
CA GLU A 50 11.00 -21.50 20.33
C GLU A 50 11.25 -21.61 18.81
N GLN A 51 10.34 -22.26 18.09
CA GLN A 51 10.39 -22.34 16.63
C GLN A 51 10.14 -20.98 15.99
N PHE A 52 9.17 -20.22 16.51
CA PHE A 52 8.91 -18.87 16.05
C PHE A 52 10.12 -17.96 16.26
N MET A 53 10.70 -17.96 17.47
CA MET A 53 11.90 -17.17 17.79
C MET A 53 13.08 -17.50 16.88
N ARG A 54 13.33 -18.79 16.62
CA ARG A 54 14.37 -19.21 15.67
C ARG A 54 14.09 -18.74 14.24
N SER A 55 12.82 -18.70 13.83
CA SER A 55 12.43 -18.26 12.49
C SER A 55 12.64 -16.76 12.25
N VAL A 56 12.55 -15.95 13.31
CA VAL A 56 12.76 -14.49 13.26
C VAL A 56 14.15 -14.09 13.76
N SER A 57 15.06 -15.04 13.99
CA SER A 57 16.44 -14.75 14.34
C SER A 57 17.19 -14.18 13.13
N GLY A 58 18.03 -13.18 13.35
CA GLY A 58 18.86 -12.54 12.33
C GLY A 58 18.14 -11.56 11.40
N ILE A 59 16.84 -11.30 11.58
CA ILE A 59 16.07 -10.40 10.69
C ILE A 59 16.36 -8.90 10.92
N ASN A 60 17.03 -8.56 12.03
CA ASN A 60 17.33 -7.18 12.43
C ASN A 60 18.71 -6.75 11.92
N ASP A 61 18.88 -6.68 10.61
CA ASP A 61 20.17 -6.40 9.94
C ASP A 61 21.30 -7.32 10.44
N GLN A 62 21.07 -8.64 10.36
CA GLN A 62 21.97 -9.71 10.86
C GLN A 62 22.06 -9.82 12.39
N ASN A 63 21.31 -9.00 13.14
CA ASN A 63 21.14 -9.15 14.58
C ASN A 63 19.77 -9.76 14.91
N ASP A 64 19.60 -10.15 16.18
CA ASP A 64 18.35 -10.63 16.72
C ASP A 64 17.50 -9.49 17.31
N LEU A 65 16.19 -9.68 17.28
CA LEU A 65 15.26 -8.87 18.06
C LEU A 65 15.32 -9.28 19.54
N PRO A 66 14.97 -8.38 20.49
CA PRO A 66 14.90 -8.73 21.90
C PRO A 66 14.00 -9.95 22.14
N THR A 67 14.50 -10.92 22.91
CA THR A 67 13.82 -12.20 23.13
C THR A 67 12.47 -12.01 23.82
N GLU A 68 12.42 -11.11 24.80
CA GLU A 68 11.22 -10.77 25.55
C GLU A 68 10.15 -10.21 24.60
N PHE A 69 10.54 -9.29 23.70
CA PHE A 69 9.64 -8.68 22.73
C PHE A 69 9.02 -9.71 21.77
N VAL A 70 9.83 -10.63 21.23
CA VAL A 70 9.34 -11.68 20.33
C VAL A 70 8.47 -12.70 21.09
N SER A 71 8.82 -13.01 22.33
CA SER A 71 8.02 -13.90 23.19
C SER A 71 6.65 -13.30 23.50
N GLU A 72 6.58 -12.02 23.85
CA GLU A 72 5.33 -11.30 24.12
C GLU A 72 4.43 -11.32 22.88
N ILE A 73 4.97 -11.05 21.69
CA ILE A 73 4.22 -11.14 20.43
C ILE A 73 3.64 -12.54 20.23
N TYR A 74 4.41 -13.60 20.51
CA TYR A 74 3.90 -14.96 20.35
C TYR A 74 2.74 -15.24 21.31
N ASP A 75 2.89 -14.88 22.58
CA ASP A 75 1.85 -15.07 23.60
C ASP A 75 0.58 -14.27 23.28
N ASP A 76 0.74 -13.04 22.80
CA ASP A 76 -0.37 -12.18 22.39
C ASP A 76 -1.14 -12.79 21.22
N ILE A 77 -0.45 -13.26 20.18
CA ILE A 77 -1.09 -13.89 19.03
C ILE A 77 -1.72 -15.23 19.41
N LEU A 78 -1.09 -16.02 20.28
CA LEU A 78 -1.67 -17.28 20.77
C LEU A 78 -3.01 -17.05 21.48
N ASN A 79 -3.11 -16.00 22.29
CA ASN A 79 -4.32 -15.68 23.05
C ASN A 79 -5.35 -14.90 22.21
N ASN A 80 -4.90 -14.05 21.30
CA ASN A 80 -5.73 -13.13 20.52
C ASN A 80 -5.51 -13.31 19.01
N GLU A 81 -6.40 -14.06 18.38
CA GLU A 81 -6.41 -14.18 16.92
C GLU A 81 -6.62 -12.82 16.23
N ILE A 82 -5.79 -12.51 15.23
CA ILE A 82 -6.01 -11.35 14.36
C ILE A 82 -7.20 -11.65 13.45
N LYS A 83 -8.36 -11.09 13.79
CA LYS A 83 -9.58 -11.21 12.97
C LYS A 83 -9.67 -10.09 11.94
N MET A 84 -9.78 -10.46 10.67
CA MET A 84 -10.18 -9.50 9.63
C MET A 84 -11.69 -9.28 9.71
N LYS A 85 -12.15 -8.01 9.72
CA LYS A 85 -13.57 -7.71 9.56
C LYS A 85 -14.03 -8.30 8.22
N SER A 86 -15.10 -9.11 8.23
CA SER A 86 -15.65 -9.88 7.09
C SER A 86 -16.10 -9.07 5.86
N GLY A 87 -15.67 -7.82 5.68
CA GLY A 87 -16.03 -6.98 4.55
C GLY A 87 -15.09 -7.06 3.35
N VAL A 88 -13.84 -7.50 3.50
CA VAL A 88 -12.86 -7.47 2.38
C VAL A 88 -11.84 -8.61 2.54
N ALA A 89 -11.75 -9.46 1.51
CA ALA A 89 -10.69 -10.44 1.23
C ALA A 89 -10.71 -11.80 1.98
N GLY A 90 -11.11 -12.83 1.23
CA GLY A 90 -10.47 -14.16 1.07
C GLY A 90 -9.84 -14.86 2.27
N LYS A 91 -10.32 -16.08 2.57
CA LYS A 91 -9.63 -17.06 3.42
C LYS A 91 -8.25 -17.37 2.82
N VAL A 92 -7.19 -16.83 3.43
CA VAL A 92 -5.81 -17.17 3.10
C VAL A 92 -5.57 -18.64 3.49
N LYS A 93 -5.33 -19.51 2.49
CA LYS A 93 -4.82 -20.88 2.70
C LYS A 93 -3.32 -20.85 2.47
N LEU A 94 -2.53 -20.84 3.55
CA LEU A 94 -1.08 -20.99 3.49
C LEU A 94 -0.71 -22.32 4.14
N ASN A 95 -0.41 -23.31 3.30
CA ASN A 95 0.34 -24.51 3.69
C ASN A 95 1.77 -24.30 3.18
N ALA A 96 2.66 -23.74 3.99
CA ALA A 96 4.08 -23.72 3.68
C ALA A 96 4.90 -23.72 4.98
N ASP A 97 5.85 -24.64 5.08
CA ASP A 97 6.80 -24.75 6.18
C ASP A 97 7.65 -23.47 6.29
N ILE A 98 7.42 -22.74 7.39
CA ILE A 98 7.95 -21.41 7.72
C ILE A 98 9.49 -21.37 7.75
N ALA A 99 10.15 -22.53 7.93
CA ALA A 99 11.59 -22.64 8.07
C ALA A 99 12.42 -22.40 6.79
N SER A 100 11.77 -22.25 5.62
CA SER A 100 12.48 -22.15 4.32
C SER A 100 12.22 -20.85 3.55
N VAL A 101 11.44 -19.92 4.10
CA VAL A 101 10.96 -18.77 3.33
C VAL A 101 12.05 -17.71 3.17
N SER A 102 12.86 -17.88 2.14
CA SER A 102 13.84 -16.88 1.69
C SER A 102 13.13 -15.58 1.27
N TYR A 103 13.78 -14.43 1.48
CA TYR A 103 13.33 -13.10 1.04
C TYR A 103 12.75 -13.08 -0.40
N ARG A 104 13.27 -13.93 -1.28
CA ARG A 104 12.80 -14.09 -2.67
C ARG A 104 11.40 -14.71 -2.77
N GLN A 105 11.06 -15.66 -1.90
CA GLN A 105 9.75 -16.29 -1.85
C GLN A 105 8.71 -15.34 -1.23
N LEU A 106 9.09 -14.54 -0.22
CA LEU A 106 8.23 -13.47 0.33
C LEU A 106 7.83 -12.45 -0.75
N LYS A 107 8.79 -12.04 -1.59
CA LYS A 107 8.53 -11.13 -2.73
C LYS A 107 7.61 -11.75 -3.78
N GLN A 108 7.67 -13.07 -3.96
CA GLN A 108 6.79 -13.79 -4.88
C GLN A 108 5.37 -13.91 -4.34
N PHE A 109 5.20 -14.15 -3.04
CA PHE A 109 3.91 -14.10 -2.36
C PHE A 109 3.29 -12.69 -2.40
N GLN A 110 4.10 -11.64 -2.18
CA GLN A 110 3.67 -10.25 -2.31
C GLN A 110 3.13 -9.96 -3.72
N ASN A 111 3.78 -10.44 -4.77
CA ASN A 111 3.31 -10.27 -6.15
C ASN A 111 1.98 -10.99 -6.43
N LEU A 112 1.80 -12.20 -5.88
CA LEU A 112 0.55 -12.97 -6.03
C LEU A 112 -0.61 -12.33 -5.25
N GLU A 113 -0.35 -11.85 -4.04
CA GLU A 113 -1.32 -11.06 -3.24
C GLU A 113 -1.69 -9.77 -3.97
N LEU A 114 -0.71 -9.03 -4.51
CA LEU A 114 -0.96 -7.81 -5.29
C LEU A 114 -1.82 -8.10 -6.53
N GLN A 115 -1.65 -9.24 -7.20
CA GLN A 115 -2.49 -9.63 -8.34
C GLN A 115 -3.91 -9.98 -7.90
N SER A 116 -4.07 -10.73 -6.81
CA SER A 116 -5.37 -11.06 -6.20
C SER A 116 -6.13 -9.81 -5.77
N ILE A 117 -5.45 -8.89 -5.08
CA ILE A 117 -6.00 -7.60 -4.65
C ILE A 117 -6.35 -6.73 -5.84
N SER A 118 -5.52 -6.71 -6.89
CA SER A 118 -5.79 -5.98 -8.13
C SER A 118 -7.05 -6.50 -8.83
N GLN A 119 -7.22 -7.83 -8.92
CA GLN A 119 -8.41 -8.44 -9.52
C GLN A 119 -9.67 -8.17 -8.71
N THR A 120 -9.61 -8.26 -7.38
CA THR A 120 -10.75 -7.92 -6.52
C THR A 120 -11.07 -6.44 -6.56
N ALA A 121 -10.07 -5.55 -6.60
CA ALA A 121 -10.27 -4.11 -6.77
C ALA A 121 -10.93 -3.79 -8.13
N HIS A 122 -10.51 -4.45 -9.21
CA HIS A 122 -11.14 -4.30 -10.52
C HIS A 122 -12.60 -4.75 -10.50
N ALA A 123 -12.89 -5.92 -9.94
CA ALA A 123 -14.25 -6.44 -9.83
C ALA A 123 -15.15 -5.55 -8.96
N LEU A 124 -14.63 -5.00 -7.87
CA LEU A 124 -15.35 -4.04 -7.02
C LEU A 124 -15.59 -2.71 -7.75
N MET A 125 -14.61 -2.23 -8.51
CA MET A 125 -14.74 -1.01 -9.30
C MET A 125 -15.77 -1.16 -10.42
N GLU A 126 -15.79 -2.33 -11.09
CA GLU A 126 -16.78 -2.70 -12.11
C GLU A 126 -18.17 -2.93 -11.52
N ALA A 127 -18.28 -3.52 -10.33
CA ALA A 127 -19.56 -3.64 -9.64
C ALA A 127 -20.07 -2.28 -9.16
N ALA A 128 -19.19 -1.39 -8.72
CA ALA A 128 -19.54 -0.04 -8.27
C ALA A 128 -19.94 0.89 -9.43
N THR A 129 -19.43 0.68 -10.65
CA THR A 129 -19.87 1.43 -11.84
C THR A 129 -21.27 1.02 -12.29
N LEU A 130 -21.70 -0.21 -11.99
CA LEU A 130 -23.04 -0.72 -12.27
C LEU A 130 -24.03 -0.46 -11.12
N ALA A 131 -23.54 -0.13 -9.93
CA ALA A 131 -24.39 0.25 -8.80
C ALA A 131 -25.01 1.62 -9.07
N HIS A 132 -26.34 1.66 -9.11
CA HIS A 132 -27.11 2.90 -9.28
C HIS A 132 -27.02 3.73 -7.99
N VAL A 133 -25.93 4.46 -7.82
CA VAL A 133 -25.75 5.42 -6.73
C VAL A 133 -26.50 6.70 -7.12
N GLU A 134 -27.38 7.19 -6.26
CA GLU A 134 -27.95 8.54 -6.43
C GLU A 134 -26.83 9.57 -6.28
N PHE A 135 -26.37 10.11 -7.41
CA PHE A 135 -25.39 11.18 -7.41
C PHE A 135 -26.05 12.49 -6.98
N GLN A 136 -25.60 13.03 -5.85
CA GLN A 136 -25.94 14.40 -5.48
C GLN A 136 -25.01 15.37 -6.20
N THR A 137 -25.59 16.34 -6.90
CA THR A 137 -24.80 17.40 -7.56
C THR A 137 -24.15 18.28 -6.50
N ALA A 138 -22.82 18.26 -6.44
CA ALA A 138 -22.06 19.13 -5.55
C ALA A 138 -22.22 20.60 -5.98
N THR A 139 -22.84 21.43 -5.14
CA THR A 139 -23.08 22.86 -5.41
C THR A 139 -21.97 23.78 -4.89
N HIS A 140 -21.15 23.30 -3.95
CA HIS A 140 -20.11 24.09 -3.30
C HIS A 140 -18.73 23.92 -3.95
N TYR A 141 -18.00 25.03 -4.09
CA TYR A 141 -16.67 25.06 -4.71
C TYR A 141 -15.59 24.36 -3.87
N GLU A 142 -15.84 24.10 -2.58
CA GLU A 142 -14.90 23.45 -1.67
C GLU A 142 -14.58 22.01 -2.08
N HIS A 143 -15.50 21.33 -2.77
CA HIS A 143 -15.31 19.96 -3.25
C HIS A 143 -14.30 19.88 -4.42
N ALA A 144 -14.09 20.97 -5.15
CA ALA A 144 -13.19 20.97 -6.30
C ALA A 144 -11.71 20.82 -5.90
N LYS A 145 -11.32 21.26 -4.70
CA LYS A 145 -9.95 21.11 -4.18
C LYS A 145 -9.55 19.63 -3.98
N PRO A 146 -10.27 18.80 -3.21
CA PRO A 146 -9.93 17.38 -3.08
C PRO A 146 -10.09 16.61 -4.39
N MET A 147 -11.07 16.95 -5.23
CA MET A 147 -11.21 16.33 -6.56
C MET A 147 -9.98 16.58 -7.44
N PHE A 148 -9.49 17.83 -7.49
CA PHE A 148 -8.26 18.16 -8.21
C PHE A 148 -7.03 17.49 -7.61
N GLY A 149 -6.96 17.37 -6.28
CA GLY A 149 -5.89 16.67 -5.56
C GLY A 149 -5.69 15.21 -6.00
N ILE A 150 -6.75 14.56 -6.49
CA ILE A 150 -6.70 13.20 -7.04
C ILE A 150 -6.39 13.22 -8.54
N LEU A 151 -6.99 14.16 -9.29
CA LEU A 151 -6.96 14.17 -10.76
C LEU A 151 -5.70 14.80 -11.37
N TRP A 152 -4.99 15.67 -10.66
CA TRP A 152 -3.92 16.45 -11.27
C TRP A 152 -2.76 15.61 -11.84
N ARG A 153 -2.41 14.48 -11.21
CA ARG A 153 -1.33 13.59 -11.66
C ARG A 153 -1.67 12.87 -12.97
N PRO A 154 -2.81 12.16 -13.10
CA PRO A 154 -3.17 11.55 -14.38
C PRO A 154 -3.37 12.61 -15.46
N CYS A 155 -4.00 13.76 -15.18
CA CYS A 155 -4.12 14.84 -16.16
C CYS A 155 -2.76 15.35 -16.65
N LEU A 156 -1.82 15.61 -15.73
CA LEU A 156 -0.46 16.04 -16.06
C LEU A 156 0.25 15.01 -16.96
N ALA A 157 0.13 13.72 -16.63
CA ALA A 157 0.72 12.64 -17.41
C ALA A 157 0.12 12.56 -18.82
N THR A 158 -1.21 12.59 -18.93
CA THR A 158 -1.90 12.56 -20.23
C THR A 158 -1.51 13.74 -21.11
N PHE A 159 -1.46 14.96 -20.57
CA PHE A 159 -1.05 16.13 -21.37
C PHE A 159 0.42 16.07 -21.79
N SER A 160 1.30 15.57 -20.92
CA SER A 160 2.72 15.39 -21.23
C SER A 160 2.93 14.37 -22.34
N ILE A 161 2.22 13.24 -22.30
CA ILE A 161 2.26 12.22 -23.36
C ILE A 161 1.69 12.79 -24.66
N GLY A 162 0.58 13.53 -24.59
CA GLY A 162 -0.01 14.17 -25.77
C GLY A 162 0.95 15.16 -26.46
N LEU A 163 1.78 15.88 -25.70
CA LEU A 163 2.82 16.77 -26.25
C LEU A 163 4.02 16.00 -26.81
N GLN A 164 4.41 14.88 -26.21
CA GLN A 164 5.59 14.09 -26.63
C GLN A 164 5.33 13.21 -27.84
N SER A 165 4.14 12.63 -27.94
CA SER A 165 3.84 11.51 -28.84
C SER A 165 2.92 11.88 -30.00
N SER A 166 2.38 13.09 -30.03
CA SER A 166 1.51 13.55 -31.10
C SER A 166 2.23 14.52 -32.03
N ASP A 167 1.98 14.40 -33.32
CA ASP A 167 2.39 15.37 -34.36
C ASP A 167 1.22 16.27 -34.80
N ASP A 168 0.08 16.21 -34.10
CA ASP A 168 -1.11 16.98 -34.40
C ASP A 168 -1.16 18.28 -33.60
N ALA A 169 -1.19 19.41 -34.32
CA ALA A 169 -1.25 20.74 -33.74
C ALA A 169 -2.52 20.97 -32.88
N ASP A 170 -3.64 20.32 -33.21
CA ASP A 170 -4.87 20.42 -32.41
C ASP A 170 -4.74 19.68 -31.07
N ILE A 171 -4.01 18.57 -31.04
CA ILE A 171 -3.72 17.82 -29.81
C ILE A 171 -2.78 18.64 -28.92
N TRP A 172 -1.72 19.23 -29.49
CA TRP A 172 -0.83 20.12 -28.75
C TRP A 172 -1.57 21.30 -28.14
N LYS A 173 -2.45 21.95 -28.90
CA LYS A 173 -3.25 23.07 -28.39
C LYS A 173 -4.11 22.65 -27.19
N LYS A 174 -4.80 21.51 -27.28
CA LYS A 174 -5.62 20.97 -26.18
C LYS A 174 -4.78 20.59 -24.95
N CYS A 175 -3.60 20.01 -25.16
CA CYS A 175 -2.69 19.68 -24.07
C CYS A 175 -2.17 20.95 -23.36
N LEU A 176 -1.73 21.96 -24.12
CA LEU A 176 -1.29 23.24 -23.56
C LEU A 176 -2.41 23.99 -22.83
N GLU A 177 -3.64 23.95 -23.35
CA GLU A 177 -4.81 24.44 -22.63
C GLU A 177 -5.05 23.66 -21.33
N GLY A 178 -4.91 22.34 -21.36
CA GLY A 178 -4.96 21.47 -20.18
C GLY A 178 -3.93 21.85 -19.11
N PHE A 179 -2.68 22.09 -19.51
CA PHE A 179 -1.62 22.61 -18.64
C PHE A 179 -2.00 23.97 -18.03
N ARG A 180 -2.47 24.90 -18.86
CA ARG A 180 -2.90 26.23 -18.41
C ARG A 180 -4.04 26.16 -17.40
N PHE A 181 -5.04 25.31 -17.63
CA PHE A 181 -6.15 25.13 -16.68
C PHE A 181 -5.69 24.43 -15.39
N GLY A 182 -4.84 23.41 -15.48
CA GLY A 182 -4.25 22.75 -14.30
C GLY A 182 -3.49 23.73 -13.40
N ILE A 183 -2.65 24.60 -13.98
CA ILE A 183 -1.94 25.65 -13.24
C ILE A 183 -2.93 26.63 -12.60
N ARG A 184 -3.95 27.06 -13.34
CA ARG A 184 -4.95 28.01 -12.84
C ARG A 184 -5.71 27.45 -11.64
N VAL A 185 -6.17 26.20 -11.72
CA VAL A 185 -6.88 25.52 -10.61
C VAL A 185 -5.96 25.37 -9.40
N ALA A 186 -4.70 24.96 -9.61
CA ALA A 186 -3.72 24.85 -8.54
C ALA A 186 -3.48 26.21 -7.84
N CYS A 187 -3.41 27.31 -8.61
CA CYS A 187 -3.27 28.65 -8.04
C CYS A 187 -4.52 29.09 -7.24
N VAL A 188 -5.73 28.83 -7.75
CA VAL A 188 -6.99 29.16 -7.06
C VAL A 188 -7.11 28.47 -5.71
N PHE A 189 -6.66 27.23 -5.60
CA PHE A 189 -6.73 26.46 -4.36
C PHE A 189 -5.46 26.52 -3.48
N HIS A 190 -4.49 27.35 -3.86
CA HIS A 190 -3.19 27.51 -3.20
C HIS A 190 -2.40 26.20 -3.06
N LEU A 191 -2.46 25.37 -4.10
CA LEU A 191 -1.80 24.07 -4.20
C LEU A 191 -0.41 24.21 -4.82
N THR A 192 0.60 24.44 -3.98
CA THR A 192 1.96 24.78 -4.42
C THR A 192 2.68 23.62 -5.11
N THR A 193 2.50 22.39 -4.63
CA THR A 193 3.13 21.19 -5.18
C THR A 193 2.66 20.91 -6.60
N GLU A 194 1.34 20.94 -6.80
CA GLU A 194 0.66 20.69 -8.05
C GLU A 194 1.04 21.76 -9.08
N ARG A 195 0.98 23.03 -8.68
CA ARG A 195 1.38 24.16 -9.52
C ARG A 195 2.83 23.99 -10.00
N ASN A 196 3.76 23.72 -9.08
CA ASN A 196 5.17 23.58 -9.42
C ASN A 196 5.40 22.39 -10.36
N ALA A 197 4.67 21.28 -10.18
CA ALA A 197 4.76 20.12 -11.07
C ALA A 197 4.31 20.43 -12.50
N TYR A 198 3.18 21.12 -12.68
CA TYR A 198 2.72 21.55 -14.01
C TYR A 198 3.72 22.49 -14.69
N ILE A 199 4.26 23.47 -13.95
CA ILE A 199 5.25 24.43 -14.50
C ILE A 199 6.54 23.70 -14.88
N GLN A 200 7.05 22.83 -14.01
CA GLN A 200 8.27 22.08 -14.27
C GLN A 200 8.13 21.12 -15.45
N ALA A 201 6.94 20.54 -15.65
CA ALA A 201 6.68 19.71 -16.82
C ALA A 201 6.67 20.53 -18.12
N LEU A 202 6.11 21.75 -18.13
CA LEU A 202 6.17 22.63 -19.29
C LEU A 202 7.60 23.02 -19.68
N THR A 203 8.50 23.19 -18.71
CA THR A 203 9.91 23.52 -19.03
C THR A 203 10.68 22.39 -19.72
N ARG A 204 10.08 21.20 -19.84
CA ARG A 204 10.71 20.03 -20.46
C ARG A 204 10.32 19.84 -21.93
N PHE A 205 9.46 20.72 -22.46
CA PHE A 205 9.00 20.75 -23.85
C PHE A 205 9.45 22.07 -24.49
#